data_AF-A0A7S1FZ56-F1
#
_entry.id   AF-A0A7S1FZ56-F1
#
_cell.length_a   1.000
_cell.length_b   1.000
_cell.length_c   1.000
_cell.angle_alpha   90.00
_cell.angle_beta   90.00
_cell.angle_gamma   90.00
#
_symmetry.space_group_name_H-M   'P 1'
#
loop_
_entity.id
_entity.type
_entity.pdbx_description
1 polymer ?
#
loop_
_entity_poly.entity_id
_entity_poly.type
_entity_poly.pdbx_seq_one_letter_code
_entity_poly.pdbx_strand_id
1 'polypeptide(L)'
;MFLACWLKYNKTGLVVYDLTYAMNGALGGLVGITAAPDSTETWCSIIVGIISGFVYVGGSNLLIKLKIDDAVDAVPVHFFCGLWGVIAAALFDRDGGLFMTGKGWQLAVNIYLILFVIGWVGVTMTPYFLLLKTVGWFRVEALEEDVGLDVSHHGGSAYNLDGPKKEDVDELNKRRATAHGKVSKSGEP
;
A
#
# COMPACT_ATOMS: atom_id res chain seq x y z
N MET A 1 -7.04 7.61 2.53
CA MET A 1 -8.38 7.85 1.93
C MET A 1 -8.51 9.19 1.20
N PHE A 2 -8.57 10.35 1.88
CA PHE A 2 -8.91 11.64 1.23
C PHE A 2 -7.95 12.04 0.10
N LEU A 3 -6.64 11.86 0.31
CA LEU A 3 -5.64 12.08 -0.74
C LEU A 3 -5.88 11.19 -1.97
N ALA A 4 -6.09 9.89 -1.76
CA ALA A 4 -6.34 8.94 -2.84
C ALA A 4 -7.65 9.27 -3.58
N CYS A 5 -8.70 9.63 -2.83
CA CYS A 5 -9.97 10.09 -3.40
C CYS A 5 -9.78 11.34 -4.25
N TRP A 6 -9.03 12.33 -3.76
CA TRP A 6 -8.74 13.56 -4.50
C TRP A 6 -7.94 13.28 -5.78
N LEU A 7 -6.90 12.44 -5.71
CA LEU A 7 -6.12 12.02 -6.87
C LEU A 7 -6.98 11.28 -7.91
N LYS A 8 -7.86 10.38 -7.46
CA LYS A 8 -8.75 9.61 -8.33
C LYS A 8 -9.83 10.50 -8.94
N TYR A 9 -10.36 11.45 -8.19
CA TYR A 9 -11.29 12.46 -8.67
C TYR A 9 -10.64 13.30 -9.78
N ASN A 10 -9.41 13.79 -9.59
CA ASN A 10 -8.72 14.56 -10.63
C ASN A 10 -8.46 13.77 -11.92
N LYS A 11 -8.28 12.44 -11.82
CA LYS A 11 -8.08 11.58 -13.00
C LYS A 11 -9.39 11.15 -13.68
N THR A 12 -10.41 10.83 -12.91
CA THR A 12 -11.62 10.15 -13.40
C THR A 12 -12.88 11.00 -13.34
N GLY A 13 -12.88 12.06 -12.53
CA GLY A 13 -14.05 12.88 -12.16
C GLY A 13 -14.98 12.22 -11.15
N LEU A 14 -14.64 11.03 -10.62
CA LEU A 14 -15.48 10.29 -9.68
C LEU A 14 -14.93 10.38 -8.27
N VAL A 15 -15.84 10.60 -7.31
CA VAL A 15 -15.55 10.51 -5.88
C VAL A 15 -15.72 9.04 -5.48
N VAL A 16 -14.63 8.40 -5.07
CA VAL A 16 -14.64 7.01 -4.60
C VAL A 16 -13.99 6.97 -3.23
N TYR A 17 -14.77 6.57 -2.23
CA TYR A 17 -14.30 6.29 -0.88
C TYR A 17 -13.84 4.84 -0.82
N ASP A 18 -12.54 4.66 -0.97
CA ASP A 18 -11.92 3.34 -0.96
C ASP A 18 -11.45 2.98 0.46
N LEU A 19 -12.07 1.93 1.01
CA LEU A 19 -11.78 1.47 2.37
C LEU A 19 -10.38 0.88 2.48
N THR A 20 -9.85 0.24 1.43
CA THR A 20 -8.49 -0.29 1.40
C THR A 20 -7.48 0.84 1.58
N TYR A 21 -7.64 1.94 0.84
CA TYR A 21 -6.80 3.14 1.01
C TYR A 21 -7.01 3.87 2.35
N ALA A 22 -8.12 3.65 3.04
CA ALA A 22 -8.33 4.17 4.39
C ALA A 22 -7.58 3.32 5.41
N MET A 23 -7.77 2.01 5.38
CA MET A 23 -7.18 1.05 6.31
C MET A 23 -5.67 0.93 6.12
N ASN A 24 -5.17 0.79 4.89
CA ASN A 24 -3.74 0.74 4.61
C ASN A 24 -3.04 2.07 4.91
N GLY A 25 -3.75 3.20 4.79
CA GLY A 25 -3.23 4.49 5.25
C GLY A 25 -3.07 4.56 6.77
N ALA A 26 -4.04 4.04 7.53
CA ALA A 26 -3.96 3.94 8.99
C ALA A 26 -2.85 2.96 9.44
N LEU A 27 -2.75 1.79 8.79
CA LEU A 27 -1.67 0.84 9.00
C LEU A 27 -0.30 1.44 8.66
N GLY A 28 -0.20 2.17 7.56
CA GLY A 28 1.04 2.88 7.20
C GLY A 28 1.48 3.87 8.26
N GLY A 29 0.54 4.59 8.88
CA GLY A 29 0.83 5.47 10.03
C GLY A 29 1.32 4.71 11.27
N LEU A 30 0.70 3.57 11.58
CA LEU A 30 1.14 2.68 12.67
C LEU A 30 2.56 2.14 12.42
N VAL A 31 2.83 1.68 11.20
CA VAL A 31 4.17 1.22 10.79
C VAL A 31 5.18 2.36 10.89
N GLY A 32 4.83 3.55 10.41
CA GLY A 32 5.71 4.73 10.43
C GLY A 32 6.16 5.13 11.83
N ILE A 33 5.30 5.07 12.85
CA ILE A 33 5.68 5.45 14.21
C ILE A 33 6.46 4.35 14.97
N THR A 34 6.47 3.12 14.46
CA THR A 34 7.03 1.95 15.16
C THR A 34 8.53 2.05 15.44
N ALA A 35 9.27 2.88 14.69
CA ALA A 35 10.73 3.00 14.85
C ALA A 35 11.18 3.77 16.11
N ALA A 36 10.33 4.63 16.68
CA ALA A 36 10.64 5.43 17.87
C ALA A 36 9.39 5.85 18.67
N PRO A 37 8.47 4.92 19.01
CA PRO A 37 7.20 5.27 19.64
C PRO A 37 7.37 5.80 21.08
N ASP A 38 8.46 5.44 21.75
CA ASP A 38 8.78 5.79 23.13
C ASP A 38 9.52 7.13 23.26
N SER A 39 10.34 7.49 22.25
CA SER A 39 11.15 8.71 22.27
C SER A 39 10.59 9.85 21.41
N THR A 40 9.53 9.63 20.63
CA THR A 40 8.90 10.67 19.79
C THR A 40 7.81 11.44 20.53
N GLU A 41 7.83 12.77 20.48
CA GLU A 41 6.77 13.61 21.06
C GLU A 41 5.42 13.44 20.36
N THR A 42 4.31 13.62 21.08
CA THR A 42 2.94 13.39 20.56
C THR A 42 2.60 14.23 19.33
N TRP A 43 3.12 15.45 19.22
CA TRP A 43 2.88 16.29 18.04
C TRP A 43 3.67 15.80 16.82
N CYS A 44 4.86 15.24 17.02
CA CYS A 44 5.67 14.62 15.97
C CYS A 44 4.97 13.36 15.42
N SER A 45 4.36 12.54 16.28
CA SER A 45 3.70 11.29 15.84
C SER A 45 2.55 11.55 14.87
N ILE A 46 1.83 12.67 15.03
CA ILE A 46 0.80 13.12 14.08
C ILE A 46 1.44 13.41 12.71
N ILE A 47 2.58 14.09 12.68
CA ILE A 47 3.30 14.41 11.43
C ILE A 47 3.80 13.13 10.75
N VAL A 48 4.39 12.21 11.52
CA VAL A 48 4.87 10.92 11.02
C VAL A 48 3.72 10.13 10.39
N GLY A 49 2.56 10.07 11.05
CA GLY A 49 1.37 9.41 10.54
C GLY A 49 0.84 10.03 9.25
N ILE A 50 0.75 11.37 9.18
CA ILE A 50 0.31 12.08 7.98
C ILE A 50 1.24 11.78 6.80
N ILE A 51 2.56 11.91 7.00
CA ILE A 51 3.55 11.66 5.94
C ILE A 51 3.52 10.18 5.51
N SER A 52 3.33 9.25 6.44
CA SER A 52 3.15 7.82 6.12
C SER A 52 1.96 7.60 5.18
N GLY A 53 0.86 8.32 5.36
CA GLY A 53 -0.28 8.28 4.44
C GLY A 53 0.09 8.73 3.01
N PHE A 54 0.92 9.77 2.86
CA PHE A 54 1.43 10.19 1.56
C PHE A 54 2.39 9.16 0.94
N VAL A 55 3.30 8.62 1.76
CA VAL A 55 4.28 7.60 1.35
C VAL A 55 3.56 6.34 0.88
N TYR A 56 2.54 5.87 1.61
CA TYR A 56 1.70 4.74 1.22
C TYR A 56 1.03 4.98 -0.15
N VAL A 57 0.30 6.10 -0.31
CA VAL A 57 -0.42 6.39 -1.57
C VAL A 57 0.55 6.53 -2.73
N GLY A 58 1.70 7.19 -2.53
CA GLY A 58 2.74 7.30 -3.54
C GLY A 58 3.34 5.95 -3.91
N GLY A 59 3.60 5.12 -2.91
CA GLY A 59 4.17 3.78 -3.02
C GLY A 59 3.28 2.80 -3.77
N SER A 60 2.00 2.72 -3.41
CA SER A 60 1.02 1.86 -4.10
C SER A 60 0.86 2.27 -5.56
N ASN A 61 0.71 3.57 -5.83
CA ASN A 61 0.66 4.07 -7.21
C ASN A 61 1.96 3.81 -8.00
N LEU A 62 3.12 3.83 -7.34
CA LEU A 62 4.40 3.52 -7.96
C LEU A 62 4.47 2.04 -8.38
N LEU A 63 4.08 1.11 -7.52
CA LEU A 63 4.08 -0.33 -7.84
C LEU A 63 3.13 -0.63 -9.01
N ILE A 64 1.92 -0.06 -9.00
CA ILE A 64 0.98 -0.16 -10.13
C ILE A 64 1.62 0.36 -11.42
N LYS A 65 2.31 1.51 -11.37
CA LYS A 65 3.00 2.08 -12.54
C LYS A 65 4.15 1.18 -13.02
N LEU A 66 4.83 0.50 -12.11
CA LEU A 66 5.90 -0.46 -12.41
C LEU A 66 5.36 -1.84 -12.81
N LYS A 67 4.03 -2.04 -12.81
CA LYS A 67 3.37 -3.33 -13.07
C LYS A 67 3.83 -4.44 -12.10
N ILE A 68 4.11 -4.05 -10.86
CA ILE A 68 4.39 -4.98 -9.77
C ILE A 68 3.08 -5.24 -9.06
N ASP A 69 2.63 -6.50 -9.11
CA ASP A 69 1.38 -6.95 -8.49
C ASP A 69 1.60 -7.30 -7.03
N ASP A 70 1.35 -6.34 -6.15
CA ASP A 70 1.37 -6.51 -4.71
C ASP A 70 -0.08 -6.66 -4.21
N ALA A 71 -0.53 -7.90 -4.06
CA ALA A 71 -1.93 -8.25 -3.83
C ALA A 71 -2.57 -7.57 -2.60
N VAL A 72 -1.77 -7.17 -1.61
CA VAL A 72 -2.26 -6.61 -0.34
C VAL A 72 -1.66 -5.24 0.01
N ASP A 73 -0.92 -4.61 -0.92
CA ASP A 73 -0.06 -3.44 -0.63
C ASP A 73 0.94 -3.68 0.53
N ALA A 74 1.53 -4.87 0.64
CA ALA A 74 2.51 -5.16 1.69
C ALA A 74 3.76 -4.26 1.57
N VAL A 75 4.25 -4.02 0.35
CA VAL A 75 5.45 -3.20 0.10
C VAL A 75 5.18 -1.72 0.42
N PRO A 76 4.09 -1.08 -0.03
CA PRO A 76 3.79 0.29 0.36
C PRO A 76 3.58 0.49 1.86
N VAL A 77 2.84 -0.43 2.50
CA VAL A 77 2.52 -0.31 3.93
C VAL A 77 3.73 -0.61 4.81
N HIS A 78 4.47 -1.69 4.55
CA HIS A 78 5.53 -2.12 5.46
C HIS A 78 6.91 -1.63 5.03
N PHE A 79 7.26 -1.76 3.75
CA PHE A 79 8.59 -1.36 3.28
C PHE A 79 8.70 0.17 3.17
N PHE A 80 7.84 0.83 2.40
CA PHE A 80 7.96 2.28 2.20
C PHE A 80 7.62 3.09 3.46
N CYS A 81 6.51 2.80 4.16
CA CYS A 81 6.22 3.51 5.42
C CYS A 81 7.20 3.13 6.53
N GLY A 82 7.72 1.90 6.56
CA GLY A 82 8.77 1.49 7.52
C GLY A 82 10.08 2.23 7.28
N LEU A 83 10.50 2.36 6.02
CA LEU A 83 11.65 3.19 5.62
C LEU A 83 11.48 4.64 6.09
N TRP A 84 10.30 5.21 5.83
CA TRP A 84 9.96 6.54 6.33
C TRP A 84 10.00 6.59 7.86
N GLY A 85 9.50 5.58 8.56
CA GLY A 85 9.53 5.51 10.02
C GLY A 85 10.94 5.54 10.60
N VAL A 86 11.88 4.78 10.03
CA VAL A 86 13.29 4.78 10.46
C VAL A 86 13.95 6.14 10.20
N ILE A 87 13.62 6.81 9.08
CA ILE A 87 14.06 8.19 8.82
C ILE A 87 13.43 9.15 9.83
N ALA A 88 12.12 9.05 10.07
CA ALA A 88 11.39 9.90 10.98
C ALA A 88 11.90 9.80 12.42
N ALA A 89 12.24 8.60 12.90
CA ALA A 89 12.91 8.40 14.19
C ALA A 89 14.21 9.22 14.26
N ALA A 90 15.06 9.14 13.24
CA ALA A 90 16.29 9.94 13.19
C ALA A 90 16.07 11.46 13.11
N LEU A 91 14.87 11.92 12.76
CA LEU A 91 14.53 13.33 12.71
C LEU A 91 13.89 13.81 14.02
N PHE A 92 12.98 13.03 14.60
CA PHE A 92 12.05 13.44 15.66
C PHE A 92 12.26 12.77 17.02
N ASP A 93 13.22 11.84 17.14
CA ASP A 93 13.63 11.30 18.43
C ASP A 93 14.08 12.42 19.38
N ARG A 94 13.55 12.44 20.61
CA ARG A 94 13.80 13.50 21.60
C ARG A 94 15.28 13.62 21.99
N ASP A 95 16.00 12.51 22.07
CA ASP A 95 17.32 12.43 22.67
C ASP A 95 18.46 12.41 21.63
N GLY A 96 18.16 12.12 20.36
CA GLY A 96 19.17 12.15 19.29
C GLY A 96 18.66 12.57 17.91
N GLY A 97 17.37 12.87 17.76
CA GLY A 97 16.78 13.29 16.49
C GLY A 97 17.35 14.62 16.00
N LEU A 98 17.55 14.74 14.68
CA LEU A 98 18.16 15.92 14.07
C LEU A 98 17.38 17.20 14.36
N PHE A 99 16.04 17.17 14.31
CA PHE A 99 15.21 18.34 14.56
C PHE A 99 15.03 18.66 16.04
N MET A 100 15.25 17.66 16.91
CA MET A 100 15.10 17.83 18.36
C MET A 100 16.41 18.32 19.01
N THR A 101 17.55 17.82 18.53
CA THR A 101 18.87 18.03 19.17
C THR A 101 19.86 18.80 18.30
N GLY A 102 19.58 18.97 17.00
CA GLY A 102 20.50 19.57 16.03
C GLY A 102 21.65 18.64 15.60
N LYS A 103 21.71 17.40 16.08
CA LYS A 103 22.80 16.45 15.79
C LYS A 103 22.41 15.49 14.66
N GLY A 104 23.28 15.37 13.65
CA GLY A 104 23.04 14.49 12.49
C GLY A 104 23.47 13.02 12.67
N TRP A 105 24.02 12.65 13.82
CA TRP A 105 24.59 11.31 14.02
C TRP A 105 23.56 10.19 13.92
N GLN A 106 22.41 10.35 14.58
CA GLN A 106 21.33 9.35 14.53
C GLN A 106 20.79 9.17 13.11
N LEU A 107 20.71 10.26 12.33
CA LEU A 107 20.34 10.17 10.91
C LEU A 107 21.34 9.34 10.11
N ALA A 108 22.64 9.55 10.27
CA ALA A 108 23.65 8.75 9.59
C ALA A 108 23.55 7.25 9.95
N VAL A 109 23.37 6.95 11.24
CA VAL A 109 23.22 5.56 11.73
C VAL A 109 21.95 4.92 11.18
N ASN A 110 20.82 5.64 11.16
CA ASN A 110 19.56 5.11 10.66
C ASN A 110 19.58 4.88 9.15
N ILE A 111 20.25 5.74 8.37
CA ILE A 111 20.47 5.49 6.94
C ILE A 111 21.33 4.24 6.74
N TYR A 112 22.39 4.06 7.54
CA TYR A 112 23.19 2.84 7.51
C TYR A 112 22.35 1.59 7.85
N LEU A 113 21.50 1.66 8.89
CA LEU A 113 20.58 0.60 9.27
C LEU A 113 19.64 0.22 8.12
N ILE A 114 19.05 1.21 7.45
CA ILE A 114 18.19 1.00 6.28
C ILE A 114 18.91 0.21 5.20
N LEU A 115 20.12 0.66 4.82
CA LEU A 115 20.91 0.00 3.78
C LEU A 115 21.31 -1.42 4.20
N PHE A 116 21.67 -1.61 5.47
CA PHE A 116 21.98 -2.91 6.03
C PHE A 116 20.78 -3.85 5.97
N VAL A 117 19.59 -3.41 6.39
CA VAL A 117 18.36 -4.24 6.36
C VAL A 117 17.96 -4.58 4.93
N ILE A 118 17.99 -3.62 4.00
CA ILE A 118 17.70 -3.88 2.58
C ILE A 118 18.71 -4.90 2.02
N GLY A 119 20.00 -4.71 2.29
CA GLY A 119 21.05 -5.62 1.85
C GLY A 119 20.90 -7.02 2.45
N TRP A 120 20.68 -7.11 3.76
CA TRP A 120 20.46 -8.37 4.48
C TRP A 120 19.26 -9.12 3.91
N VAL A 121 18.09 -8.48 3.83
CA VAL A 121 16.87 -9.10 3.30
C VAL A 121 17.06 -9.53 1.85
N GLY A 122 17.68 -8.70 1.01
CA GLY A 122 17.97 -9.05 -0.38
C GLY A 122 18.91 -10.27 -0.49
N VAL A 123 20.01 -10.28 0.27
CA VAL A 123 20.98 -11.37 0.26
C VAL A 123 20.40 -12.67 0.80
N THR A 124 19.51 -12.63 1.81
CA THR A 124 18.92 -13.85 2.37
C THR A 124 17.70 -14.34 1.60
N MET A 125 16.81 -13.45 1.18
CA MET A 125 15.51 -13.83 0.59
C MET A 125 15.60 -14.08 -0.92
N THR A 126 16.43 -13.35 -1.66
CA THR A 126 16.55 -13.57 -3.11
C THR A 126 17.02 -14.99 -3.44
N PRO A 127 18.11 -15.53 -2.85
CA PRO A 127 18.51 -16.91 -3.11
C PRO A 127 17.45 -17.93 -2.67
N TYR A 128 16.77 -17.68 -1.55
CA TYR A 128 15.69 -18.54 -1.06
C TYR A 128 14.54 -18.65 -2.05
N PHE A 129 14.00 -17.52 -2.52
CA PHE A 129 12.90 -17.52 -3.50
C PHE A 129 13.35 -18.01 -4.89
N LEU A 130 14.59 -17.76 -5.29
CA LEU A 130 15.15 -18.34 -6.52
C LEU A 130 15.24 -19.86 -6.42
N LEU A 131 15.68 -20.40 -5.27
CA LEU A 131 15.69 -21.84 -5.04
C LEU A 131 14.28 -22.43 -5.16
N LEU A 132 13.31 -21.86 -4.43
CA LEU A 132 11.90 -22.30 -4.51
C LEU A 132 11.37 -22.25 -5.95
N LYS A 133 11.74 -21.22 -6.72
CA LYS A 133 11.36 -21.12 -8.13
C LYS A 133 12.01 -22.21 -8.97
N THR A 134 13.29 -22.51 -8.77
CA THR A 134 14.01 -23.53 -9.55
C THR A 134 13.51 -24.94 -9.32
N VAL A 135 13.03 -25.25 -8.10
CA VAL A 135 12.44 -26.56 -7.77
C VAL A 135 10.93 -26.63 -8.05
N GLY A 136 10.32 -25.54 -8.53
CA GLY A 136 8.89 -25.49 -8.87
C GLY A 136 7.94 -25.36 -7.68
N TRP A 137 8.42 -24.91 -6.51
CA TRP A 137 7.61 -24.80 -5.28
C TRP A 137 7.11 -23.37 -4.98
N PHE A 138 7.54 -22.38 -5.77
CA PHE A 138 7.24 -20.98 -5.48
C PHE A 138 5.81 -20.55 -5.84
N ARG A 139 5.25 -21.07 -6.94
CA ARG A 139 3.92 -20.69 -7.46
C ARG A 139 3.20 -21.94 -7.97
N VAL A 140 1.89 -21.98 -7.78
CA VAL A 140 1.01 -23.01 -8.34
C VAL A 140 0.96 -22.95 -9.87
N GLU A 141 0.45 -24.01 -10.49
CA GLU A 141 0.26 -24.05 -11.94
C GLU A 141 -0.84 -23.07 -12.41
N ALA A 142 -0.77 -22.61 -13.65
CA ALA A 142 -1.72 -21.63 -14.19
C ALA A 142 -3.18 -22.11 -14.13
N LEU A 143 -3.42 -23.41 -14.36
CA LEU A 143 -4.77 -23.97 -14.26
C LEU A 143 -5.28 -23.99 -12.81
N GLU A 144 -4.41 -24.26 -11.84
CA GLU A 144 -4.78 -24.21 -10.41
C GLU A 144 -5.04 -22.79 -9.94
N GLU A 145 -4.29 -21.81 -10.48
CA GLU A 145 -4.48 -20.38 -10.24
C GLU A 145 -5.82 -19.90 -10.80
N ASP A 146 -6.17 -20.30 -12.03
CA ASP A 146 -7.43 -19.93 -12.70
C ASP A 146 -8.67 -20.52 -12.00
N VAL A 147 -8.58 -21.77 -11.53
CA VAL A 147 -9.68 -22.45 -10.82
C VAL A 147 -9.80 -21.96 -9.36
N GLY A 148 -8.72 -21.42 -8.80
CA GLY A 148 -8.63 -20.91 -7.44
C GLY A 148 -8.17 -21.96 -6.42
N LEU A 149 -7.30 -21.53 -5.50
CA LEU A 149 -6.69 -22.35 -4.45
C LEU A 149 -7.70 -23.01 -3.50
N ASP A 150 -8.86 -22.39 -3.31
CA ASP A 150 -9.92 -22.95 -2.46
C ASP A 150 -10.46 -24.27 -3.06
N VAL A 151 -10.70 -24.28 -4.38
CA VAL A 151 -11.21 -25.46 -5.08
C VAL A 151 -10.09 -26.48 -5.31
N SER A 152 -8.90 -26.04 -5.73
CA SER A 152 -7.80 -26.95 -6.08
C SER A 152 -7.10 -27.58 -4.87
N HIS A 153 -6.95 -26.85 -3.76
CA HIS A 153 -6.21 -27.32 -2.57
C HIS A 153 -7.06 -27.46 -1.30
N HIS A 154 -8.23 -26.85 -1.22
CA HIS A 154 -9.05 -26.85 0.01
C HIS A 154 -10.43 -27.54 -0.14
N GLY A 155 -10.71 -28.15 -1.29
CA GLY A 155 -11.84 -29.06 -1.48
C GLY A 155 -13.21 -28.40 -1.65
N GLY A 156 -13.29 -27.08 -1.86
CA GLY A 156 -14.55 -26.37 -2.08
C GLY A 156 -14.41 -24.85 -2.04
N SER A 157 -15.44 -24.13 -2.50
CA SER A 157 -15.45 -22.66 -2.47
C SER A 157 -15.56 -22.14 -1.04
N ALA A 158 -14.76 -21.12 -0.68
CA ALA A 158 -14.89 -20.44 0.61
C ALA A 158 -16.23 -19.67 0.75
N TYR A 159 -16.85 -19.28 -0.36
CA TYR A 159 -18.08 -18.49 -0.37
C TYR A 159 -19.04 -18.93 -1.49
N ASN A 160 -20.35 -18.83 -1.25
CA ASN A 160 -21.37 -18.94 -2.31
C ASN A 160 -21.63 -17.54 -2.90
N LEU A 161 -20.71 -17.02 -3.71
CA LEU A 161 -20.84 -15.69 -4.30
C LEU A 161 -21.43 -15.75 -5.71
N ASP A 162 -22.71 -15.41 -5.83
CA ASP A 162 -23.25 -14.82 -7.06
C ASP A 162 -22.86 -13.34 -7.05
N GLY A 163 -22.02 -12.91 -8.00
CA GLY A 163 -21.59 -11.51 -8.09
C GLY A 163 -22.76 -10.53 -8.33
N PRO A 164 -22.55 -9.22 -8.12
CA PRO A 164 -23.57 -8.22 -8.44
C PRO A 164 -23.93 -8.30 -9.93
N LYS A 165 -25.22 -8.21 -10.24
CA LYS A 165 -25.68 -8.30 -11.63
C LYS A 165 -25.02 -7.20 -12.45
N LYS A 166 -24.50 -7.58 -13.62
CA LYS A 166 -23.83 -6.67 -14.56
C LYS A 166 -24.71 -5.44 -14.90
N GLU A 167 -26.02 -5.66 -14.96
CA GLU A 167 -27.05 -4.65 -15.16
C GLU A 167 -27.01 -3.52 -14.12
N ASP A 168 -26.89 -3.88 -12.83
CA ASP A 168 -26.88 -2.93 -11.71
C ASP A 168 -25.60 -2.08 -11.71
N VAL A 169 -24.49 -2.70 -12.11
CA VAL A 169 -23.17 -2.03 -12.22
C VAL A 169 -23.17 -1.06 -13.41
N ASP A 170 -23.72 -1.46 -14.55
CA ASP A 170 -23.79 -0.64 -15.76
C ASP A 170 -24.74 0.54 -15.59
N GLU A 171 -25.88 0.35 -14.91
CA GLU A 171 -26.82 1.42 -14.58
C GLU A 171 -26.18 2.46 -13.64
N LEU A 172 -25.49 2.00 -12.60
CA LEU A 172 -24.80 2.86 -11.65
C LEU A 172 -23.73 3.72 -12.33
N ASN A 173 -22.98 3.13 -13.27
CA ASN A 173 -21.94 3.84 -14.04
C ASN A 173 -22.54 4.88 -15.00
N LYS A 174 -23.65 4.56 -15.68
CA LYS A 174 -24.37 5.52 -16.56
C LYS A 174 -24.92 6.72 -15.78
N ARG A 175 -25.53 6.49 -14.62
CA ARG A 175 -26.06 7.55 -13.74
C ARG A 175 -24.96 8.49 -13.25
N ARG A 176 -23.76 7.95 -12.97
CA ARG A 176 -22.59 8.74 -12.54
C ARG A 176 -21.97 9.55 -13.67
N ALA A 177 -21.89 8.99 -14.88
CA ALA A 177 -21.32 9.68 -16.03
C ALA A 177 -22.16 10.88 -16.51
N THR A 178 -23.49 10.77 -16.41
CA THR A 178 -24.44 11.84 -16.76
C THR A 178 -24.49 12.97 -15.72
N ALA A 179 -24.34 12.66 -14.43
CA ALA A 179 -24.32 13.66 -13.36
C ALA A 179 -23.10 14.62 -13.41
N HIS A 180 -21.98 14.19 -13.99
CA HIS A 180 -20.75 14.99 -14.12
C HIS A 180 -20.57 15.61 -15.52
N GLY A 181 -21.61 15.63 -16.36
CA GLY A 181 -21.56 16.28 -17.68
C GLY A 181 -20.63 15.61 -18.69
N LYS A 182 -20.20 14.37 -18.46
CA LYS A 182 -19.28 13.64 -19.35
C LYS A 182 -19.99 12.82 -20.43
N VAL A 183 -21.32 12.62 -20.33
CA VAL A 183 -22.16 11.93 -21.32
C VAL A 183 -23.49 12.70 -21.49
N SER A 184 -23.90 12.93 -22.74
CA SER A 184 -25.16 13.60 -23.10
C SER A 184 -26.39 12.80 -22.64
N LYS A 185 -27.45 13.50 -22.19
CA LYS A 185 -28.75 12.91 -21.80
C LYS A 185 -29.59 12.39 -22.99
N SER A 186 -29.12 12.51 -24.22
CA SER A 186 -29.89 12.15 -25.42
C SER A 186 -29.28 10.95 -26.13
N GLY A 187 -29.96 9.80 -26.05
CA GLY A 187 -29.61 8.60 -26.79
C GLY A 187 -30.65 7.48 -26.62
N GLU A 188 -31.93 7.80 -26.80
CA GLU A 188 -32.91 6.83 -27.34
C GLU A 188 -32.69 6.78 -28.87
N PRO A 189 -32.69 5.57 -29.44
CA PRO A 189 -33.95 5.03 -29.96
C PRO A 189 -34.58 3.94 -29.09
#